data_AF-A0A352FSN9-F1
#
_entry.id   AF-A0A352FSN9-F1
#
_cell.length_a   1.000
_cell.length_b   1.000
_cell.length_c   1.000
_cell.angle_alpha   90.00
_cell.angle_beta   90.00
_cell.angle_gamma   90.00
#
_symmetry.space_group_name_H-M   'P 1'
#
loop_
_entity.id
_entity.type
_entity.pdbx_description
1 polymer ?
#
loop_
_entity_poly.entity_id
_entity_poly.type
_entity_poly.pdbx_seq_one_letter_code
_entity_poly.pdbx_strand_id
1 'polypeptide(L)'
;MIQRLTDNLGPRFRKRSFRGRRKLALTATIAHTPRSQSELRQRVAAEEKQAIETALTESGGRVFGPAGAAARLGIARSTLESKIKTLKIDKNRFKVSNPS
;
A
#
# COMPACT_ATOMS: atom_id res chain seq x y z
N MET A 1 74.82 2.13 -23.66
CA MET A 1 74.16 0.98 -24.30
C MET A 1 72.80 1.44 -24.78
N ILE A 2 72.66 1.58 -26.09
CA ILE A 2 71.47 2.13 -26.77
C ILE A 2 70.51 0.97 -27.06
N GLN A 3 69.23 1.13 -26.74
CA GLN A 3 68.11 0.39 -27.34
C GLN A 3 66.99 1.42 -27.58
N ARG A 4 66.81 1.92 -28.82
CA ARG A 4 66.02 1.36 -29.94
C ARG A 4 64.54 1.14 -29.58
N LEU A 5 63.65 1.97 -30.13
CA LEU A 5 62.95 1.76 -31.41
C LEU A 5 61.85 0.71 -31.26
N THR A 6 60.59 1.14 -31.22
CA THR A 6 59.56 0.85 -32.24
C THR A 6 58.20 1.42 -31.81
N ASP A 7 57.60 2.12 -32.77
CA ASP A 7 56.21 2.01 -33.22
C ASP A 7 55.16 1.47 -32.24
N ASN A 8 54.10 2.25 -31.99
CA ASN A 8 52.77 1.84 -32.49
C ASN A 8 51.73 2.95 -32.40
N LEU A 9 51.29 3.35 -33.59
CA LEU A 9 50.11 4.15 -33.84
C LEU A 9 48.84 3.43 -33.35
N GLY A 10 48.19 4.04 -32.35
CA GLY A 10 46.73 4.19 -32.25
C GLY A 10 45.85 2.98 -31.91
N PRO A 11 44.92 3.15 -30.95
CA PRO A 11 43.62 2.49 -30.99
C PRO A 11 42.58 3.44 -31.58
N ARG A 12 42.10 3.06 -32.77
CA ARG A 12 40.87 3.53 -33.41
C ARG A 12 39.71 3.48 -32.40
N PHE A 13 39.29 4.64 -31.88
CA PHE A 13 38.09 4.73 -31.06
C PHE A 13 36.85 4.50 -31.92
N ARG A 14 36.40 3.25 -31.92
CA ARG A 14 35.14 2.80 -32.51
C ARG A 14 33.98 3.54 -31.85
N LYS A 15 33.16 4.20 -32.67
CA LYS A 15 31.84 4.72 -32.28
C LYS A 15 30.99 3.55 -31.75
N ARG A 16 30.76 3.51 -30.43
CA ARG A 16 29.70 2.67 -29.84
C ARG A 16 28.45 3.51 -29.69
N SER A 17 27.52 3.31 -30.63
CA SER A 17 26.11 3.60 -30.44
C SER A 17 25.59 2.80 -29.25
N PHE A 18 25.41 3.47 -28.11
CA PHE A 18 24.61 2.95 -27.01
C PHE A 18 23.17 3.39 -27.19
N ARG A 19 22.48 2.58 -27.99
CA ARG A 19 21.18 1.99 -27.67
C ARG A 19 20.55 2.52 -26.37
N GLY A 20 19.48 3.30 -26.52
CA GLY A 20 18.20 3.19 -25.81
C GLY A 20 18.18 2.99 -24.29
N ARG A 21 17.18 3.66 -23.69
CA ARG A 21 16.69 3.45 -22.31
C ARG A 21 17.58 4.02 -21.21
N ARG A 22 17.55 5.35 -21.06
CA ARG A 22 17.33 5.90 -19.72
C ARG A 22 15.83 6.10 -19.54
N LYS A 23 15.16 4.97 -19.32
CA LYS A 23 13.86 4.91 -18.66
C LYS A 23 14.07 5.68 -17.36
N LEU A 24 13.50 6.87 -17.27
CA LEU A 24 13.42 7.60 -16.01
C LEU A 24 12.70 6.65 -15.04
N ALA A 25 13.47 5.96 -14.20
CA ALA A 25 12.95 5.38 -12.99
C ALA A 25 12.61 6.59 -12.11
N LEU A 26 11.40 7.12 -12.27
CA LEU A 26 10.74 7.93 -11.26
C LEU A 26 10.59 7.01 -10.05
N THR A 27 11.62 6.96 -9.22
CA THR A 27 11.52 6.44 -7.87
C THR A 27 10.58 7.38 -7.12
N ALA A 28 9.37 6.87 -6.92
CA ALA A 28 8.72 6.78 -5.63
C ALA A 28 8.92 8.01 -4.73
N THR A 29 8.00 8.97 -4.84
CA THR A 29 7.23 9.52 -3.72
C THR A 29 6.13 10.36 -4.37
N ILE A 30 4.98 9.74 -4.64
CA ILE A 30 3.77 10.54 -4.87
C ILE A 30 3.49 11.19 -3.52
N ALA A 31 3.84 12.48 -3.38
CA ALA A 31 3.34 13.31 -2.31
C ALA A 31 1.82 13.06 -2.24
N HIS A 32 1.37 12.45 -1.16
CA HIS A 32 0.01 11.96 -0.99
C HIS A 32 -0.97 13.13 -0.74
N THR A 33 -0.93 14.18 -1.55
CA THR A 33 -2.01 15.15 -1.63
C THR A 33 -3.11 14.55 -2.52
N PRO A 34 -4.32 14.26 -1.99
CA PRO A 34 -5.42 13.77 -2.80
C PRO A 34 -5.75 14.85 -3.85
N ARG A 35 -5.53 14.54 -5.13
CA ARG A 35 -5.72 15.51 -6.22
C ARG A 35 -7.20 15.78 -6.50
N SER A 36 -8.08 14.97 -5.94
CA SER A 36 -9.52 15.04 -6.17
C SER A 36 -10.31 14.63 -4.93
N GLN A 37 -11.53 15.17 -4.81
CA GLN A 37 -12.46 14.85 -3.72
C GLN A 37 -12.82 13.35 -3.68
N SER A 38 -12.86 12.69 -4.83
CA SER A 38 -13.08 11.24 -4.94
C SER A 38 -11.93 10.45 -4.32
N GLU A 39 -10.67 10.82 -4.56
CA GLU A 39 -9.52 10.16 -3.94
C GLU A 39 -9.50 10.35 -2.42
N LEU A 40 -9.82 11.55 -1.92
CA LEU A 40 -9.91 11.79 -0.49
C LEU A 40 -10.98 10.88 0.15
N ARG A 41 -12.16 10.79 -0.47
CA ARG A 41 -13.25 9.92 0.00
C ARG A 41 -12.84 8.44 -0.01
N GLN A 42 -12.12 7.99 -1.03
CA GLN A 42 -11.65 6.60 -1.11
C GLN A 42 -10.62 6.28 -0.02
N ARG A 43 -9.71 7.22 0.27
CA ARG A 43 -8.74 7.06 1.36
C ARG A 43 -9.41 6.99 2.72
N VAL A 44 -10.32 7.92 3.00
CA VAL A 44 -11.09 7.91 4.24
C VAL A 44 -11.86 6.59 4.36
N ALA A 45 -12.53 6.13 3.29
CA ALA A 45 -13.23 4.85 3.30
C ALA A 45 -12.30 3.65 3.53
N ALA A 46 -11.08 3.69 3.00
CA ALA A 46 -10.08 2.64 3.22
C ALA A 46 -9.56 2.63 4.66
N GLU A 47 -9.27 3.80 5.23
CA GLU A 47 -8.87 3.96 6.63
C GLU A 47 -9.99 3.53 7.58
N GLU A 48 -11.24 3.95 7.31
CA GLU A 48 -12.41 3.52 8.06
C GLU A 48 -12.58 2.00 8.02
N LYS A 49 -12.43 1.39 6.84
CA LYS A 49 -12.49 -0.06 6.69
C LYS A 49 -11.41 -0.73 7.54
N GLN A 50 -10.17 -0.26 7.47
CA GLN A 50 -9.06 -0.82 8.22
C GLN A 50 -9.27 -0.70 9.73
N ALA A 51 -9.79 0.43 10.21
CA ALA A 51 -10.13 0.63 11.61
C ALA A 51 -11.21 -0.36 12.08
N ILE A 52 -12.24 -0.59 11.25
CA ILE A 52 -13.32 -1.54 11.54
C ILE A 52 -12.80 -2.98 11.54
N GLU A 53 -11.98 -3.37 10.56
CA GLU A 53 -11.38 -4.71 10.49
C GLU A 53 -10.48 -4.99 11.69
N THR A 54 -9.69 -4.00 12.11
CA THR A 54 -8.85 -4.09 13.31
C THR A 54 -9.72 -4.29 14.54
N ALA A 55 -10.72 -3.44 14.76
CA ALA A 55 -11.61 -3.56 15.90
C ALA A 55 -12.41 -4.88 15.92
N LEU A 56 -12.82 -5.40 14.75
CA LEU A 56 -13.47 -6.70 14.61
C LEU A 56 -12.51 -7.85 14.94
N THR A 57 -11.26 -7.76 14.48
CA THR A 57 -10.23 -8.75 14.80
C THR A 57 -9.97 -8.80 16.30
N GLU A 58 -9.76 -7.64 16.92
CA GLU A 58 -9.46 -7.56 18.36
C GLU A 58 -10.66 -7.92 19.25
N SER A 59 -11.89 -7.83 18.73
CA SER A 59 -13.12 -8.26 19.43
C SER A 59 -13.56 -9.68 19.07
N GLY A 60 -12.80 -10.41 18.25
CA GLY A 60 -13.16 -11.77 17.82
C GLY A 60 -14.46 -11.83 17.04
N GLY A 61 -14.73 -10.83 16.20
CA GLY A 61 -15.94 -10.72 15.38
C GLY A 61 -17.19 -10.30 16.15
N ARG A 62 -17.04 -9.81 17.39
CA ARG A 62 -18.15 -9.34 18.21
C ARG A 62 -18.44 -7.87 17.93
N VAL A 63 -19.59 -7.59 17.33
CA VAL A 63 -20.04 -6.20 17.06
C VAL A 63 -20.59 -5.51 18.31
N PHE A 64 -21.30 -6.26 19.17
CA PHE A 64 -22.08 -5.73 20.29
C PHE A 64 -21.49 -6.06 21.67
N GLY A 65 -21.71 -5.17 22.63
CA GLY A 65 -21.32 -5.34 24.04
C GLY A 65 -20.05 -4.55 24.40
N PRO A 66 -19.67 -4.54 25.69
CA PRO A 66 -18.54 -3.74 26.19
C PRO A 66 -17.19 -4.15 25.57
N ALA A 67 -17.05 -5.43 25.21
CA ALA A 67 -15.88 -5.95 24.50
C ALA A 67 -16.03 -5.98 22.96
N GLY A 68 -17.10 -5.38 22.43
CA GLY A 68 -17.39 -5.40 20.99
C GLY A 68 -16.65 -4.30 20.22
N ALA A 69 -16.51 -4.49 18.90
CA ALA A 69 -15.89 -3.52 17.99
C ALA A 69 -16.51 -2.11 18.08
N ALA A 70 -17.83 -2.00 18.30
CA ALA A 70 -18.50 -0.71 18.44
C ALA A 70 -18.01 0.06 19.67
N ALA A 71 -17.84 -0.64 20.80
CA ALA A 71 -17.33 -0.05 22.03
C ALA A 71 -15.86 0.35 21.88
N ARG A 72 -15.04 -0.48 21.20
CA ARG A 72 -13.62 -0.16 20.92
C ARG A 72 -13.45 1.07 20.04
N LEU A 73 -14.31 1.22 19.04
CA LEU A 73 -14.31 2.39 18.15
C LEU A 73 -15.03 3.61 18.73
N GLY A 74 -15.71 3.47 19.88
CA GLY A 74 -16.47 4.55 20.52
C GLY A 74 -17.68 5.03 19.70
N ILE A 75 -18.20 4.20 18.79
CA ILE A 75 -19.35 4.55 17.94
C ILE A 75 -20.58 3.73 18.29
N ALA A 76 -21.76 4.27 17.98
CA ALA A 76 -23.01 3.54 18.15
C ALA A 76 -23.01 2.24 17.31
N ARG A 77 -23.59 1.18 17.87
CA ARG A 77 -23.80 -0.11 17.18
C ARG A 77 -24.41 0.05 15.79
N SER A 78 -25.44 0.89 15.66
CA SER A 78 -26.18 1.12 14.43
C SER A 78 -25.29 1.77 13.37
N THR A 79 -24.41 2.69 13.79
CA THR A 79 -23.41 3.31 12.92
C THR A 79 -22.41 2.30 12.43
N LEU A 80 -21.87 1.46 13.32
CA LEU A 80 -20.94 0.41 12.92
C LEU A 80 -21.60 -0.58 11.94
N GLU A 81 -22.84 -1.00 12.20
CA GLU A 81 -23.58 -1.89 11.29
C GLU A 81 -23.81 -1.27 9.90
N SER A 82 -24.15 0.02 9.84
CA SER A 82 -24.26 0.74 8.57
C SER A 82 -22.93 0.81 7.84
N LYS A 83 -21.83 1.16 8.52
CA LYS A 83 -20.49 1.19 7.92
C LYS A 83 -20.06 -0.18 7.40
N ILE A 84 -20.31 -1.25 8.16
CA ILE A 84 -20.03 -2.62 7.74
C ILE A 84 -20.79 -2.97 6.45
N LYS A 85 -22.07 -2.59 6.33
CA LYS A 85 -22.87 -2.79 5.12
C LYS A 85 -22.35 -1.96 3.94
N THR A 86 -22.06 -0.68 4.16
CA THR A 86 -21.58 0.25 3.12
C THR A 86 -20.20 -0.16 2.59
N LEU A 87 -19.29 -0.54 3.48
CA LEU A 87 -17.92 -0.94 3.14
C LEU A 87 -17.79 -2.43 2.78
N LYS A 88 -18.92 -3.17 2.78
CA LYS A 88 -19.01 -4.62 2.49
C LYS A 88 -17.99 -5.43 3.29
N ILE A 89 -17.96 -5.22 4.60
CA ILE A 89 -17.05 -5.93 5.51
C ILE A 89 -17.74 -7.19 6.03
N ASP A 90 -17.11 -8.35 5.84
CA ASP A 90 -17.62 -9.62 6.35
C ASP A 90 -17.28 -9.81 7.84
N LYS A 91 -18.12 -9.28 8.71
CA LYS A 91 -17.98 -9.42 10.19
C LYS A 91 -17.91 -10.87 10.68
N ASN A 92 -18.47 -11.83 9.93
CA ASN A 92 -18.47 -13.24 10.28
C ASN A 92 -17.11 -13.91 10.07
N ARG A 93 -16.23 -13.35 9.23
CA ARG A 93 -14.88 -13.88 9.03
C ARG A 93 -14.02 -13.75 10.29
N PHE A 94 -14.30 -12.75 11.10
CA PHE A 94 -13.57 -12.47 12.34
C PHE A 94 -14.15 -13.21 13.54
N LYS A 95 -15.36 -13.78 13.41
CA LYS A 95 -15.90 -14.64 14.44
C LYS A 95 -15.09 -15.92 14.43
N VAL A 96 -14.48 -16.24 15.57
CA VAL A 96 -13.92 -17.56 15.84
C VAL A 96 -15.08 -18.57 15.84
N SER A 97 -15.41 -19.10 14.66
CA SER A 97 -16.21 -20.31 14.55
C SER A 97 -15.31 -21.44 15.02
N ASN A 98 -15.53 -21.92 16.24
CA ASN A 98 -14.94 -23.16 16.71
C ASN A 98 -15.32 -24.26 15.70
N PRO A 99 -14.40 -24.80 14.90
CA PRO A 99 -14.73 -25.95 14.07
C PRO A 99 -15.01 -27.10 15.04
N SER A 100 -16.24 -27.64 14.99
CA SER A 100 -16.61 -28.89 15.66
C SER A 100 -15.80 -30.06 15.12
#